data_AF-A0A1F2TG33-F1
#
_entry.id   AF-A0A1F2TG33-F1
#
_cell.length_a   1.000
_cell.length_b   1.000
_cell.length_c   1.000
_cell.angle_alpha   90.00
_cell.angle_beta   90.00
_cell.angle_gamma   90.00
#
_symmetry.space_group_name_H-M   'P 1'
#
loop_
_entity.id
_entity.type
_entity.pdbx_description
1 polymer ?
#
loop_
_entity_poly.entity_id
_entity_poly.type
_entity_poly.pdbx_seq_one_letter_code
_entity_poly.pdbx_strand_id
1 'polypeptide(L)'
;MPKPIAVKPLADFRIWLRYDDGVEGEVDLSDLVGRGVFQAWDDSDVFAAVRLGSHGAVEWGSEIDLCPDALYLRLTGKAPEDLFPTLKSIPADA
;
A
#
# COMPACT_ATOMS: atom_id res chain seq x y z
N MET A 1 -3.19 -14.04 3.00
CA MET A 1 -3.17 -12.77 2.24
C MET A 1 -1.89 -12.74 1.44
N PRO A 2 -1.94 -12.27 0.18
CA PRO A 2 -0.75 -12.11 -0.65
C PRO A 2 0.26 -11.19 0.01
N LYS A 3 1.54 -11.51 -0.11
CA LYS A 3 2.63 -10.73 0.49
C LYS A 3 3.37 -9.96 -0.60
N PRO A 4 3.66 -8.65 -0.41
CA PRO A 4 4.48 -7.94 -1.36
C PRO A 4 5.91 -8.49 -1.33
N ILE A 5 6.46 -8.73 -2.51
CA ILE A 5 7.81 -9.26 -2.72
C ILE A 5 8.72 -8.29 -3.48
N ALA A 6 8.15 -7.23 -4.05
CA ALA A 6 8.90 -6.13 -4.62
C ALA A 6 8.09 -4.82 -4.60
N VAL A 7 8.80 -3.70 -4.45
CA VAL A 7 8.27 -2.34 -4.59
C VAL A 7 9.27 -1.48 -5.35
N LYS A 8 8.79 -0.53 -6.15
CA LYS A 8 9.61 0.50 -6.80
C LYS A 8 8.87 1.84 -6.80
N PRO A 9 9.56 2.96 -6.56
CA PRO A 9 8.96 4.27 -6.79
C PRO A 9 8.80 4.52 -8.28
N LEU A 10 7.78 5.27 -8.65
CA LEU A 10 7.53 5.78 -10.00
C LEU A 10 7.29 7.29 -9.92
N ALA A 11 7.14 7.93 -11.08
CA ALA A 11 6.78 9.35 -11.17
C ALA A 11 5.36 9.60 -10.60
N ASP A 12 5.05 10.88 -10.37
CA ASP A 12 3.71 11.36 -9.99
C ASP A 12 3.12 10.67 -8.75
N PHE A 13 3.95 10.41 -7.74
CA PHE A 13 3.57 9.75 -6.48
C PHE A 13 2.97 8.36 -6.67
N ARG A 14 3.42 7.64 -7.70
CA ARG A 14 3.06 6.23 -7.92
C ARG A 14 4.12 5.30 -7.39
N ILE A 15 3.69 4.11 -7.01
CA ILE A 15 4.58 2.98 -6.73
C ILE A 15 4.17 1.78 -7.59
N TRP A 16 5.15 1.00 -8.03
CA TRP A 16 4.91 -0.32 -8.59
C TRP A 16 5.07 -1.37 -7.50
N LEU A 17 4.13 -2.31 -7.41
CA LEU A 17 4.15 -3.41 -6.46
C LEU A 17 4.06 -4.75 -7.18
N ARG A 18 4.68 -5.77 -6.60
CA ARG A 18 4.47 -7.17 -6.95
C ARG A 18 4.28 -8.02 -5.72
N TYR A 19 3.27 -8.89 -5.76
CA TYR A 19 2.91 -9.83 -4.71
C TYR A 19 3.33 -11.26 -5.05
N ASP A 20 3.42 -12.12 -4.04
CA ASP A 20 3.81 -13.53 -4.14
C ASP A 20 2.80 -14.42 -4.90
N ASP A 21 1.56 -13.96 -5.05
CA ASP A 21 0.52 -14.59 -5.87
C ASP A 21 0.63 -14.25 -7.37
N GLY A 22 1.61 -13.43 -7.75
CA GLY A 22 1.86 -13.01 -9.12
C GLY A 22 1.11 -11.74 -9.53
N VAL A 23 0.28 -11.15 -8.66
CA VAL A 23 -0.35 -9.84 -8.93
C VAL A 23 0.72 -8.74 -8.88
N GLU A 24 0.75 -7.90 -9.90
CA GLU A 24 1.63 -6.73 -9.95
C GLU A 24 0.99 -5.56 -10.70
N GLY A 25 1.44 -4.35 -10.40
CA GLY A 25 1.03 -3.14 -11.10
C GLY A 25 1.28 -1.86 -10.31
N GLU A 26 0.75 -0.76 -10.83
CA GLU A 26 0.95 0.58 -10.29
C GLU A 26 -0.17 0.97 -9.33
N VAL A 27 0.21 1.59 -8.21
CA VAL A 27 -0.70 2.22 -7.26
C VAL A 27 -0.38 3.70 -7.21
N ASP A 28 -1.37 4.52 -7.56
CA ASP A 28 -1.34 5.97 -7.39
C ASP A 28 -1.50 6.30 -5.90
N LEU A 29 -0.67 7.17 -5.33
CA LEU A 29 -0.78 7.64 -3.93
C LEU A 29 -0.93 9.17 -3.85
N SER A 30 -1.16 9.84 -4.98
CA SER A 30 -1.25 11.30 -5.08
C SER A 30 -2.35 11.91 -4.20
N ASP A 31 -3.38 11.14 -3.85
CA ASP A 31 -4.46 11.56 -2.95
C ASP A 31 -4.03 11.76 -1.48
N LEU A 32 -2.93 11.12 -1.08
CA LEU A 32 -2.37 11.18 0.27
C LEU A 32 -1.36 12.33 0.45
N VAL A 33 -0.72 12.77 -0.64
CA VAL A 33 0.36 13.76 -0.64
C VAL A 33 -0.08 15.07 0.04
N GLY A 34 0.83 15.67 0.82
CA GLY A 34 0.59 16.94 1.49
C GLY A 34 -0.31 16.86 2.73
N ARG A 35 -0.77 15.66 3.13
CA ARG A 35 -1.64 15.45 4.30
C ARG A 35 -0.87 14.83 5.46
N GLY A 36 -0.79 15.52 6.60
CA GLY A 36 -0.21 14.97 7.82
C GLY A 36 1.22 14.45 7.60
N VAL A 37 1.49 13.21 8.01
CA VAL A 37 2.80 12.55 7.84
C VAL A 37 3.25 12.46 6.38
N PHE A 38 2.32 12.44 5.42
CA PHE A 38 2.63 12.37 3.99
C PHE A 38 3.15 13.70 3.41
N GLN A 39 3.23 14.79 4.18
CA GLN A 39 3.94 16.00 3.77
C GLN A 39 5.44 15.73 3.51
N ALA A 40 6.03 14.70 4.12
CA ALA A 40 7.41 14.35 3.86
C ALA A 40 7.67 13.92 2.40
N TRP A 41 6.63 13.53 1.65
CA TRP A 41 6.75 13.20 0.22
C TRP A 41 6.88 14.42 -0.70
N ASP A 42 6.70 15.64 -0.21
CA ASP A 42 7.04 16.85 -0.97
C ASP A 42 8.54 16.88 -1.32
N ASP A 43 9.37 16.20 -0.51
CA ASP A 43 10.72 15.81 -0.89
C ASP A 43 10.68 14.53 -1.73
N SER A 44 11.04 14.66 -3.01
CA SER A 44 11.06 13.54 -3.95
C SER A 44 12.03 12.44 -3.55
N ASP A 45 13.12 12.76 -2.84
CA ASP A 45 14.09 11.76 -2.39
C ASP A 45 13.51 10.90 -1.27
N VAL A 46 12.68 11.52 -0.40
CA VAL A 46 11.92 10.77 0.60
C VAL A 46 10.98 9.82 -0.10
N PHE A 47 10.16 10.28 -1.06
CA PHE A 47 9.23 9.39 -1.78
C PHE A 47 9.96 8.28 -2.57
N ALA A 48 11.11 8.59 -3.16
CA ALA A 48 11.92 7.61 -3.89
C ALA A 48 12.53 6.53 -2.99
N ALA A 49 12.61 6.76 -1.67
CA ALA A 49 13.17 5.81 -0.71
C ALA A 49 12.23 4.67 -0.30
N VAL A 50 11.10 4.49 -1.01
CA VAL A 50 10.14 3.41 -0.74
C VAL A 50 10.82 2.04 -0.71
N ARG A 51 10.47 1.23 0.29
CA ARG A 51 11.01 -0.11 0.46
C ARG A 51 10.02 -1.04 1.15
N LEU A 52 10.31 -2.33 1.12
CA LEU A 52 9.60 -3.31 1.94
C LEU A 52 10.24 -3.35 3.33
N GLY A 53 9.45 -3.02 4.34
CA GLY A 53 9.76 -3.09 5.74
C GLY A 53 9.56 -4.48 6.33
N SER A 54 9.59 -4.54 7.66
CA SER A 54 9.29 -5.78 8.37
C SER A 54 7.87 -6.25 8.06
N HIS A 55 7.66 -7.57 7.99
CA HIS A 55 6.36 -8.19 7.68
C HIS A 55 5.74 -7.78 6.33
N GLY A 56 6.51 -7.14 5.43
CA GLY A 56 6.03 -6.71 4.11
C GLY A 56 5.32 -5.36 4.12
N ALA A 57 5.45 -4.54 5.18
CA ALA A 57 4.98 -3.17 5.15
C ALA A 57 5.64 -2.39 3.99
N VAL A 58 4.90 -1.51 3.32
CA VAL A 58 5.49 -0.61 2.31
C VAL A 58 5.80 0.69 3.01
N GLU A 59 7.08 1.01 3.19
CA GLU A 59 7.51 2.08 4.09
C GLU A 59 8.50 3.06 3.44
N TRP A 60 8.48 4.28 3.95
CA TRP A 60 9.42 5.35 3.68
C TRP A 60 10.07 5.77 4.99
N GLY A 61 11.27 5.23 5.25
CA GLY A 61 11.93 5.40 6.55
C GLY A 61 11.16 4.72 7.68
N SER A 62 11.15 5.34 8.86
CA SER A 62 10.48 4.84 10.07
C SER A 62 9.15 5.53 10.38
N GLU A 63 8.79 6.58 9.64
CA GLU A 63 7.67 7.45 9.98
C GLU A 63 6.42 7.21 9.12
N ILE A 64 6.60 6.64 7.93
CA ILE A 64 5.52 6.41 6.98
C ILE A 64 5.54 4.94 6.58
N ASP A 65 4.49 4.23 6.92
CA ASP A 65 4.19 2.89 6.42
C ASP A 65 2.76 2.80 5.91
N LEU A 66 2.58 2.02 4.86
CA LEU A 66 1.28 1.67 4.30
C LEU A 66 1.05 0.18 4.45
N CYS A 67 -0.17 -0.16 4.87
CA CYS A 67 -0.62 -1.53 5.02
C CYS A 67 -0.56 -2.26 3.66
N PRO A 68 0.12 -3.42 3.57
CA PRO A 68 0.25 -4.16 2.31
C PRO A 68 -1.09 -4.69 1.79
N ASP A 69 -2.04 -5.00 2.69
CA ASP A 69 -3.37 -5.48 2.29
C ASP A 69 -4.21 -4.35 1.69
N ALA A 70 -4.13 -3.13 2.24
CA ALA A 70 -4.80 -1.96 1.69
C ALA A 70 -4.28 -1.61 0.29
N LEU A 71 -2.97 -1.72 0.08
CA LEU A 71 -2.35 -1.53 -1.24
C LEU A 71 -2.77 -2.64 -2.22
N TYR A 72 -2.92 -3.88 -1.77
CA TYR A 72 -3.40 -4.97 -2.62
C TYR A 72 -4.86 -4.76 -3.05
N LEU A 73 -5.74 -4.33 -2.13
CA LEU A 73 -7.13 -3.96 -2.47
C LEU A 73 -7.15 -2.84 -3.50
N ARG A 74 -6.36 -1.78 -3.30
CA ARG A 74 -6.28 -0.65 -4.23
C ARG A 74 -5.77 -1.08 -5.61
N LEU A 75 -4.77 -1.96 -5.65
CA LEU A 75 -4.20 -2.49 -6.89
C LEU A 75 -5.17 -3.39 -7.66
N THR A 76 -5.91 -4.24 -6.97
CA THR A 76 -6.79 -5.24 -7.59
C THR A 76 -8.22 -4.79 -7.79
N GLY A 77 -8.65 -3.73 -7.10
CA GLY A 77 -10.05 -3.31 -7.03
C GLY A 77 -10.97 -4.32 -6.33
N LYS A 78 -10.40 -5.35 -5.66
CA LYS A 78 -11.17 -6.33 -4.90
C LYS A 78 -11.82 -5.68 -3.69
N ALA A 79 -12.91 -6.28 -3.22
CA ALA A 79 -13.55 -5.82 -1.99
C ALA A 79 -12.82 -6.41 -0.77
N PRO A 80 -12.86 -5.74 0.40
CA PRO A 80 -12.24 -6.26 1.63
C PRO A 80 -12.67 -7.69 1.97
N GLU A 81 -13.91 -8.07 1.65
CA GLU A 81 -14.47 -9.40 1.95
C GLU A 81 -13.86 -10.51 1.07
N ASP A 82 -13.23 -10.16 -0.05
CA ASP A 82 -12.50 -11.10 -0.90
C ASP A 82 -11.12 -11.44 -0.31
N LEU A 83 -10.54 -10.49 0.45
CA LEU A 83 -9.26 -10.69 1.15
C LEU A 83 -9.42 -11.21 2.57
N PHE A 84 -10.49 -10.79 3.25
CA PHE A 84 -10.81 -11.13 4.63
C PHE A 84 -12.19 -11.81 4.66
N PRO A 85 -12.29 -13.12 4.33
CA PRO A 85 -13.56 -13.82 4.26
C PRO A 85 -14.36 -13.79 5.57
N THR A 86 -13.68 -13.62 6.71
CA THR A 86 -14.28 -13.51 8.04
C THR A 86 -15.02 -12.20 8.29
N LEU A 87 -14.86 -11.18 7.42
CA LEU A 87 -15.67 -9.95 7.48
C LEU A 87 -17.13 -10.19 7.07
N LYS A 88 -17.42 -11.27 6.31
CA LYS A 88 -18.78 -11.60 5.86
C LYS A 88 -19.73 -11.99 7.00
N SER A 89 -19.23 -12.14 8.23
CA SER A 89 -19.99 -12.71 9.36
C SER A 89 -20.22 -11.76 10.55
N ILE A 90 -20.02 -10.44 10.41
CA ILE A 90 -20.38 -9.50 11.48
C ILE A 90 -21.57 -8.64 11.02
N PRO A 91 -22.79 -8.88 11.52
CA PRO A 91 -23.85 -7.89 11.38
C PRO A 91 -23.43 -6.65 12.16
N ALA A 92 -23.40 -5.51 11.47
CA ALA A 92 -23.15 -4.20 12.06
C ALA A 92 -24.40 -3.71 12.81
N ASP A 93 -24.89 -4.50 13.77
CA ASP A 93 -25.98 -4.13 14.67
C ASP A 93 -25.70 -4.76 16.04
N ALA A 94 -25.13 -3.96 16.95
CA ALA A 94 -25.11 -4.19 18.39
C ALA A 94 -25.16 -2.84 19.12
#